data_AF-A0A1F6F1J0-F1
#
_entry.id   AF-A0A1F6F1J0-F1
#
_cell.length_a   1.000
_cell.length_b   1.000
_cell.length_c   1.000
_cell.angle_alpha   90.00
_cell.angle_beta   90.00
_cell.angle_gamma   90.00
#
_symmetry.space_group_name_H-M   'P 1'
#
loop_
_entity.id
_entity.type
_entity.pdbx_description
1 polymer ?
#
loop_
_entity_poly.entity_id
_entity_poly.type
_entity_poly.pdbx_seq_one_letter_code
_entity_poly.pdbx_strand_id
1 'polypeptide(L)'
;MPTSSTPIRWRAYEHEHVERSRDWYWALGIFAASTALISVLFGNFLFGILILIAAATLGLLAQSPPPLVEFEISDRGIRVGGVMHRYEEIISFWVEDHDADPPILLVDTIKWLSPNLVIPLRDVDPKLVRAFLTERADEVPMKEPIWHHILEAFGL
;
A
#
# COMPACT_ATOMS: atom_id res chain seq x y z
N MET A 1 13.41 -6.89 -35.96
CA MET A 1 14.42 -6.42 -34.99
C MET A 1 13.67 -6.03 -33.73
N PRO A 2 13.96 -6.55 -32.53
CA PRO A 2 13.23 -6.09 -31.35
C PRO A 2 13.79 -4.71 -30.97
N THR A 3 12.92 -3.71 -31.02
CA THR A 3 13.15 -2.37 -30.51
C THR A 3 13.54 -2.51 -29.05
N SER A 4 14.77 -2.16 -28.68
CA SER A 4 15.20 -2.11 -27.29
C SER A 4 14.47 -0.96 -26.61
N SER A 5 13.27 -1.22 -26.09
CA SER A 5 12.59 -0.26 -25.24
C SER A 5 13.38 -0.19 -23.94
N THR A 6 13.78 1.01 -23.54
CA THR A 6 14.50 1.21 -22.29
C THR A 6 13.54 0.91 -21.14
N PRO A 7 13.83 -0.06 -20.25
CA PRO A 7 12.94 -0.35 -19.14
C PRO A 7 12.88 0.85 -18.20
N ILE A 8 11.67 1.21 -17.78
CA ILE A 8 11.43 2.32 -16.86
C ILE A 8 11.61 1.76 -15.45
N ARG A 9 12.54 2.32 -14.67
CA ARG A 9 12.85 1.84 -13.32
C ARG A 9 12.79 2.98 -12.31
N TRP A 10 12.11 2.75 -11.19
CA TRP A 10 12.04 3.69 -10.08
C TRP A 10 11.97 2.94 -8.76
N ARG A 11 12.13 3.67 -7.66
CA ARG A 11 12.04 3.12 -6.30
C ARG A 11 10.98 3.87 -5.54
N ALA A 12 10.03 3.15 -4.97
CA ALA A 12 9.00 3.74 -4.13
C ALA A 12 8.69 2.83 -2.93
N TYR A 13 8.02 3.39 -1.92
CA TYR A 13 7.53 2.59 -0.80
C TYR A 13 6.24 1.89 -1.24
N GLU A 14 6.14 0.58 -1.00
CA GLU A 14 4.99 -0.24 -1.42
C GLU A 14 3.65 0.24 -0.81
N HIS A 15 3.71 0.94 0.31
CA HIS A 15 2.55 1.55 0.95
C HIS A 15 2.87 3.01 1.28
N GLU A 16 1.86 3.87 1.16
CA GLU A 16 1.92 5.22 1.69
C GLU A 16 2.41 5.17 3.14
N HIS A 17 3.45 5.96 3.43
CA HIS A 17 3.99 6.07 4.76
C HIS A 17 2.96 6.81 5.62
N VAL A 18 2.06 6.06 6.27
CA VAL A 18 1.33 6.63 7.41
C VAL A 18 2.38 6.81 8.51
N GLU A 19 3.03 7.96 8.51
CA GLU A 19 3.87 8.40 9.62
C GLU A 19 3.04 8.29 10.89
N ARG A 20 3.33 7.27 11.70
CA ARG A 20 2.69 7.14 13.00
C ARG A 20 3.23 8.27 13.85
N SER A 21 2.42 9.32 14.00
CA SER A 21 2.77 10.49 14.79
C SER A 21 3.10 10.07 16.23
N ARG A 22 3.83 10.93 16.93
CA ARG A 22 4.14 10.73 18.36
C ARG A 22 2.86 10.49 19.19
N ASP A 23 1.73 11.04 18.75
CA ASP A 23 0.42 10.89 19.40
C ASP A 23 -0.11 9.45 19.31
N TRP A 24 0.19 8.72 18.23
CA TRP A 24 -0.19 7.31 18.09
C TRP A 24 0.49 6.44 19.16
N TYR A 25 1.79 6.67 19.41
CA TYR A 25 2.53 5.97 20.45
C TYR A 25 2.05 6.32 21.85
N TRP A 26 1.70 7.59 22.09
CA TRP A 26 1.08 8.01 23.36
C TRP A 26 -0.28 7.34 23.57
N ALA A 27 -1.14 7.29 22.54
CA ALA A 27 -2.43 6.62 22.61
C ALA A 27 -2.27 5.13 22.92
N LEU A 28 -1.36 4.43 22.23
CA LEU A 28 -1.05 3.03 22.49
C LEU A 28 -0.56 2.81 23.93
N GLY A 29 0.33 3.67 24.42
CA GLY A 29 0.87 3.59 25.77
C GLY A 29 -0.18 3.82 26.86
N ILE A 30 -1.01 4.86 26.71
CA ILE A 30 -2.10 5.17 27.65
C ILE A 30 -3.12 4.04 27.68
N PHE A 31 -3.49 3.53 26.51
CA PHE A 31 -4.41 2.41 26.40
C PHE A 31 -3.84 1.17 27.10
N ALA A 32 -2.62 0.76 26.75
CA ALA A 32 -1.98 -0.41 27.33
C ALA A 32 -1.80 -0.30 28.85
N ALA A 33 -1.36 0.86 29.35
CA ALA A 33 -1.20 1.10 30.78
C ALA A 33 -2.55 1.04 31.53
N SER A 34 -3.59 1.64 30.96
CA SER A 34 -4.93 1.63 31.56
C SER A 34 -5.49 0.20 31.64
N THR A 35 -5.41 -0.57 30.55
CA THR A 35 -5.90 -1.95 30.51
C THR A 35 -5.06 -2.87 31.40
N ALA A 36 -3.73 -2.69 31.45
CA ALA A 36 -2.87 -3.45 32.35
C ALA A 36 -3.18 -3.17 33.82
N LEU A 37 -3.40 -1.90 34.19
CA LEU A 37 -3.80 -1.51 35.55
C LEU A 37 -5.15 -2.13 35.92
N ILE A 38 -6.15 -2.04 35.05
CA ILE A 38 -7.45 -2.68 35.26
C ILE A 38 -7.25 -4.19 35.47
N SER A 39 -6.47 -4.85 34.62
CA SER A 39 -6.22 -6.29 34.73
C SER A 39 -5.64 -6.68 36.09
N VAL A 40 -4.68 -5.90 36.61
CA VAL A 40 -4.11 -6.10 37.94
C VAL A 40 -5.13 -5.88 39.06
N LEU A 41 -6.00 -4.87 38.95
CA LEU A 41 -7.07 -4.63 39.94
C LEU A 41 -8.08 -5.77 40.01
N PHE A 42 -8.33 -6.45 38.88
CA PHE A 42 -9.15 -7.66 38.83
C PHE A 42 -8.39 -8.94 39.23
N GLY A 43 -7.15 -8.83 39.71
CA GLY A 43 -6.32 -9.95 40.16
C GLY A 43 -5.60 -10.71 39.04
N ASN A 44 -5.68 -10.23 37.80
CA ASN A 44 -5.09 -10.88 36.61
C ASN A 44 -3.72 -10.30 36.28
N PHE A 45 -2.74 -10.52 37.15
CA PHE A 45 -1.37 -10.02 36.98
C PHE A 45 -0.71 -10.50 35.68
N LEU A 46 -0.88 -11.78 35.33
CA LEU A 46 -0.32 -12.35 34.09
C LEU A 46 -0.89 -11.69 32.83
N PHE A 47 -2.19 -11.37 32.84
CA PHE A 47 -2.83 -10.70 31.72
C PHE A 47 -2.34 -9.26 31.57
N GLY A 48 -2.13 -8.55 32.68
CA GLY A 48 -1.50 -7.22 32.67
C GLY A 48 -0.10 -7.22 32.04
N ILE A 49 0.74 -8.20 32.39
CA ILE A 49 2.07 -8.37 31.78
C ILE A 49 1.96 -8.67 30.28
N LEU A 50 1.03 -9.54 29.89
CA LEU A 50 0.79 -9.87 28.49
C LEU A 50 0.42 -8.64 27.66
N ILE A 51 -0.45 -7.77 28.17
CA ILE A 51 -0.82 -6.50 27.52
C ILE A 51 0.40 -5.62 27.28
N LEU A 52 1.28 -5.48 28.28
CA LEU A 52 2.49 -4.66 28.15
C LEU A 52 3.43 -5.23 27.08
N ILE A 53 3.62 -6.55 27.05
CA ILE A 53 4.45 -7.22 26.03
C ILE A 53 3.84 -7.04 24.64
N ALA A 54 2.52 -7.20 24.51
CA ALA A 54 1.81 -7.02 23.24
C ALA A 54 1.94 -5.57 22.73
N ALA A 55 1.73 -4.58 23.60
CA ALA A 55 1.87 -3.17 23.26
C ALA A 55 3.31 -2.82 22.86
N ALA A 56 4.31 -3.33 23.58
CA ALA A 56 5.72 -3.14 23.22
C ALA A 56 6.05 -3.77 21.86
N THR A 57 5.55 -4.99 21.61
CA THR A 57 5.75 -5.69 20.33
C THR A 57 5.10 -4.92 19.17
N LEU A 58 3.86 -4.43 19.36
CA LEU A 58 3.18 -3.59 18.38
C LEU A 58 3.93 -2.29 18.11
N GLY A 59 4.45 -1.64 19.16
CA GLY A 59 5.25 -0.43 19.02
C GLY A 59 6.58 -0.65 18.30
N LEU A 60 7.21 -1.82 18.47
CA LEU A 60 8.41 -2.20 17.71
C LEU A 60 8.08 -2.50 16.25
N LEU A 61 6.98 -3.22 15.99
CA LEU A 61 6.55 -3.52 14.63
C LEU A 61 6.15 -2.25 13.87
N ALA A 62 5.47 -1.31 14.55
CA ALA A 62 5.07 -0.03 13.98
C ALA A 62 6.25 0.90 13.63
N GLN A 63 7.44 0.68 14.20
CA GLN A 63 8.66 1.41 13.85
C GLN A 63 9.35 0.89 12.59
N SER A 64 8.93 -0.26 12.05
CA SER A 64 9.56 -0.82 10.85
C SER A 64 9.18 0.04 9.64
N PRO A 65 10.12 0.80 9.05
CA PRO A 65 9.81 1.57 7.86
C PRO A 65 9.42 0.62 6.73
N PRO A 66 8.45 0.99 5.88
CA PRO A 66 8.14 0.19 4.70
C PRO A 66 9.43 0.00 3.88
N PRO A 67 9.73 -1.22 3.40
CA PRO A 67 10.91 -1.43 2.59
C PRO A 67 10.83 -0.58 1.31
N LEU A 68 11.96 -0.01 0.89
CA LEU A 68 12.07 0.56 -0.45
C LEU A 68 12.00 -0.57 -1.47
N VAL A 69 10.97 -0.57 -2.30
CA VAL A 69 10.78 -1.57 -3.35
C VAL A 69 11.24 -0.97 -4.69
N GLU A 70 11.98 -1.76 -5.46
CA GLU A 70 12.36 -1.41 -6.83
C GLU A 70 11.23 -1.83 -7.78
N PHE A 71 10.74 -0.87 -8.56
CA PHE A 71 9.74 -1.08 -9.59
C PHE A 71 10.40 -0.99 -10.95
N GLU A 72 10.05 -1.90 -11.85
CA GLU A 72 10.52 -1.89 -13.23
C GLU A 72 9.38 -2.25 -14.18
N ILE A 73 9.09 -1.38 -15.15
CA ILE A 73 8.22 -1.67 -16.28
C ILE A 73 9.11 -1.96 -17.49
N SER A 74 8.92 -3.12 -18.09
CA SER A 74 9.67 -3.60 -19.24
C SER A 74 8.75 -4.21 -20.28
N ASP A 75 9.25 -4.53 -21.47
CA ASP A 75 8.47 -5.24 -22.51
C ASP A 75 7.90 -6.59 -22.06
N ARG A 76 8.47 -7.18 -21.00
CA ARG A 76 8.03 -8.48 -20.46
C ARG A 76 6.91 -8.35 -19.45
N GLY A 77 6.64 -7.15 -18.93
CA GLY A 77 5.68 -6.89 -17.87
C GLY A 77 6.22 -5.95 -16.78
N ILE A 78 5.60 -6.03 -15.61
CA ILE A 78 5.84 -5.19 -14.44
C ILE A 78 6.56 -6.01 -13.35
N ARG A 79 7.75 -5.59 -12.96
CA ARG A 79 8.52 -6.15 -11.84
C ARG A 79 8.31 -5.30 -10.59
N VAL A 80 7.90 -5.94 -9.50
CA VAL A 80 7.76 -5.33 -8.17
C VAL A 80 8.70 -6.06 -7.23
N GLY A 81 9.78 -5.38 -6.82
CA GLY A 81 10.86 -5.96 -6.05
C GLY A 81 11.52 -7.13 -6.78
N GLY A 82 11.29 -8.35 -6.26
CA GLY A 82 11.80 -9.60 -6.82
C GLY A 82 10.80 -10.38 -7.69
N VAL A 83 9.55 -9.93 -7.81
CA VAL A 83 8.48 -10.66 -8.50
C VAL A 83 8.19 -10.00 -9.85
N MET A 84 8.13 -10.81 -10.92
CA MET A 84 7.82 -10.38 -12.28
C MET A 84 6.38 -10.75 -12.64
N HIS A 85 5.52 -9.75 -12.78
CA HIS A 85 4.16 -9.88 -13.30
C HIS A 85 4.20 -9.69 -14.82
N ARG A 86 3.92 -10.73 -15.59
CA ARG A 86 3.90 -10.64 -17.05
C ARG A 86 2.59 -10.03 -17.55
N TYR A 87 2.61 -9.44 -18.75
CA TYR A 87 1.41 -8.87 -19.36
C TYR A 87 0.28 -9.87 -19.57
N GLU A 88 0.57 -11.17 -19.75
CA GLU A 88 -0.48 -12.18 -19.86
C GLU A 88 -1.25 -12.39 -18.53
N GLU A 89 -0.70 -11.93 -17.41
CA GLU A 89 -1.34 -12.00 -16.09
C GLU A 89 -2.09 -10.70 -15.75
N ILE A 90 -1.89 -9.61 -16.50
CA ILE A 90 -2.49 -8.29 -16.25
C ILE A 90 -3.82 -8.20 -17.00
N ILE A 91 -4.91 -7.94 -16.27
CA ILE A 91 -6.25 -7.76 -16.86
C ILE A 91 -6.41 -6.31 -17.32
N SER A 92 -6.15 -5.38 -16.41
CA SER A 92 -6.35 -3.96 -16.64
C SER A 92 -5.41 -3.14 -15.77
N PHE A 93 -5.24 -1.88 -16.13
CA PHE A 93 -4.54 -0.92 -15.30
C PHE A 93 -5.28 0.42 -15.25
N TRP A 94 -4.98 1.22 -14.23
CA TRP A 94 -5.44 2.59 -14.09
C TRP A 94 -4.32 3.45 -13.53
N VAL A 95 -4.07 4.60 -14.15
CA VAL A 95 -3.16 5.61 -13.61
C VAL A 95 -4.01 6.70 -12.97
N GLU A 96 -3.95 6.81 -11.65
CA GLU A 96 -4.61 7.87 -10.87
C GLU A 96 -3.58 8.99 -10.63
N ASP A 97 -3.65 10.02 -11.48
CA ASP A 97 -2.78 11.21 -11.46
C ASP A 97 -3.51 12.49 -11.00
N HIS A 98 -4.81 12.41 -10.71
CA HIS A 98 -5.63 13.56 -10.37
C HIS A 98 -5.93 13.67 -8.87
N ASP A 99 -6.35 12.58 -8.22
CA ASP A 99 -6.79 12.59 -6.82
C ASP A 99 -5.73 12.05 -5.83
N ALA A 100 -4.60 11.53 -6.32
CA ALA A 100 -3.52 10.96 -5.52
C ALA A 100 -2.20 11.77 -5.64
N ASP A 101 -1.59 12.11 -4.50
CA ASP A 101 -0.25 12.72 -4.44
C ASP A 101 0.66 11.90 -3.48
N PRO A 102 1.61 11.11 -3.99
CA PRO A 102 2.04 11.00 -5.39
C PRO A 102 1.07 10.18 -6.26
N PRO A 103 1.09 10.36 -7.61
CA PRO A 103 0.29 9.56 -8.54
C PRO A 103 0.47 8.06 -8.32
N ILE A 104 -0.59 7.27 -8.48
CA ILE A 104 -0.57 5.82 -8.27
C ILE A 104 -0.98 5.06 -9.53
N LEU A 105 -0.29 3.94 -9.79
CA LEU A 105 -0.65 2.97 -10.80
C LEU A 105 -1.34 1.79 -10.12
N LEU A 106 -2.59 1.54 -10.47
CA LEU A 106 -3.36 0.38 -10.06
C LEU A 106 -3.29 -0.66 -11.18
N VAL A 107 -2.99 -1.91 -10.83
CA VAL A 107 -2.94 -3.03 -11.78
C VAL A 107 -3.77 -4.18 -11.26
N ASP A 108 -4.76 -4.59 -12.05
CA ASP A 108 -5.56 -5.79 -11.79
C ASP A 108 -4.93 -7.02 -12.47
N THR A 109 -4.87 -8.14 -11.75
CA THR A 109 -4.19 -9.36 -12.19
C THR A 109 -5.16 -10.54 -12.13
N ILE A 110 -5.06 -11.48 -13.08
CA ILE A 110 -5.96 -12.65 -13.23
C ILE A 110 -6.06 -13.53 -11.97
N LYS A 111 -5.06 -13.49 -11.09
CA LYS A 111 -5.05 -14.32 -9.88
C LYS A 111 -6.10 -13.78 -8.90
N TRP A 112 -7.21 -14.50 -8.77
CA TRP A 112 -8.29 -14.33 -7.78
C TRP A 112 -7.80 -14.09 -6.33
N LEU A 113 -6.59 -14.55 -5.99
CA LEU A 113 -5.97 -14.44 -4.66
C LEU A 113 -4.81 -13.43 -4.59
N SER A 114 -4.50 -12.72 -5.67
CA SER A 114 -3.48 -11.66 -5.66
C SER A 114 -4.14 -10.33 -5.32
N PRO A 115 -3.65 -9.60 -4.30
CA PRO A 115 -4.10 -8.23 -4.06
C PRO A 115 -3.82 -7.37 -5.28
N ASN A 116 -4.75 -6.46 -5.60
CA ASN A 116 -4.55 -5.41 -6.61
C ASN A 116 -3.19 -4.74 -6.38
N LEU A 117 -2.38 -4.65 -7.42
CA LEU A 117 -1.04 -4.09 -7.31
C LEU A 117 -1.17 -2.57 -7.28
N VAL A 118 -0.83 -1.95 -6.15
CA VAL A 118 -0.81 -0.49 -6.00
C VAL A 118 0.64 -0.04 -6.07
N ILE A 119 1.00 0.67 -7.13
CA ILE A 119 2.36 1.09 -7.38
C ILE A 119 2.44 2.63 -7.35
N PRO A 120 3.07 3.24 -6.33
CA PRO A 120 3.27 4.67 -6.32
C PRO A 120 4.30 5.08 -7.38
N LEU A 121 3.91 6.05 -8.20
CA LEU A 121 4.72 6.63 -9.28
C LEU A 121 5.52 7.82 -8.75
N ARG A 122 6.44 7.54 -7.82
CA ARG A 122 7.38 8.54 -7.30
C ARG A 122 8.58 8.67 -8.23
N ASP A 123 8.93 9.91 -8.57
CA ASP A 123 10.06 10.27 -9.44
C ASP A 123 9.99 9.71 -10.88
N VAL A 124 8.79 9.33 -11.34
CA VAL A 124 8.52 8.87 -12.71
C VAL A 124 7.31 9.61 -13.28
N ASP A 125 7.37 9.99 -14.56
CA ASP A 125 6.26 10.69 -15.22
C ASP A 125 5.08 9.73 -15.43
N PRO A 126 3.90 9.98 -14.81
CA PRO A 126 2.72 9.14 -14.97
C PRO A 126 2.26 9.03 -16.42
N LYS A 127 2.48 10.08 -17.23
CA LYS A 127 2.10 10.09 -18.65
C LYS A 127 2.93 9.10 -19.47
N LEU A 128 4.21 8.99 -19.13
CA LEU A 128 5.13 8.04 -19.77
C LEU A 128 4.73 6.60 -19.42
N VAL A 129 4.39 6.36 -18.15
CA VAL A 129 3.88 5.06 -17.68
C VAL A 129 2.56 4.69 -18.37
N ARG A 130 1.60 5.63 -18.43
CA ARG A 130 0.32 5.44 -19.13
C ARG A 130 0.56 5.08 -20.60
N ALA A 131 1.36 5.86 -21.32
CA ALA A 131 1.66 5.59 -22.73
C ALA A 131 2.30 4.20 -22.96
N PHE A 132 3.21 3.77 -22.08
CA PHE A 132 3.86 2.47 -22.21
C PHE A 132 2.91 1.29 -21.97
N LEU A 133 1.96 1.45 -21.04
CA LEU A 133 1.01 0.41 -20.65
C LEU A 133 -0.21 0.35 -21.57
N THR A 134 -0.71 1.48 -22.10
CA THR A 134 -1.84 1.52 -23.04
C THR A 134 -1.55 0.73 -24.33
N GLU A 135 -0.29 0.62 -24.74
CA GLU A 135 0.10 -0.22 -25.89
C GLU A 135 -0.02 -1.74 -25.62
N ARG A 136 -0.14 -2.16 -24.35
CA ARG A 136 0.06 -3.55 -23.92
C ARG A 136 -1.06 -4.13 -23.04
N ALA A 137 -1.85 -3.28 -22.39
CA ALA A 137 -2.95 -3.66 -21.52
C ALA A 137 -4.12 -2.66 -21.68
N ASP A 138 -5.31 -3.06 -21.24
CA ASP A 138 -6.49 -2.19 -21.28
C ASP A 138 -6.49 -1.22 -20.08
N GLU A 139 -6.67 0.07 -20.36
CA GLU A 139 -6.85 1.10 -19.32
C GLU A 139 -8.33 1.12 -18.90
N VAL A 140 -8.63 0.69 -17.67
CA VAL A 140 -9.99 0.65 -17.13
C VAL A 140 -10.02 1.45 -15.83
N PRO A 141 -10.94 2.41 -15.67
CA PRO A 141 -11.07 3.16 -14.42
C PRO A 141 -11.28 2.23 -13.20
N MET A 142 -10.25 2.09 -12.38
CA MET A 142 -10.28 1.30 -11.13
C MET A 142 -10.65 2.23 -9.98
N LYS A 143 -11.93 2.64 -9.93
CA LYS A 143 -12.45 3.46 -8.82
C LYS A 143 -12.71 2.58 -7.61
N GLU A 144 -12.29 3.00 -6.43
CA GLU A 144 -12.74 2.41 -5.16
C GLU A 144 -14.27 2.27 -5.19
N PRO A 145 -14.83 1.16 -4.67
CA PRO A 145 -16.25 0.88 -4.80
C PRO A 145 -17.06 1.98 -4.11
N ILE A 146 -17.65 2.88 -4.91
CA ILE A 146 -18.88 3.73 -4.86
C ILE A 146 -19.47 4.16 -3.49
N TRP A 147 -19.17 3.47 -2.39
CA TRP A 147 -19.62 3.74 -1.02
C TRP A 147 -19.25 5.14 -0.50
N HIS A 148 -18.21 5.79 -1.01
CA HIS A 148 -17.84 7.14 -0.57
C HIS A 148 -18.82 8.24 -1.00
N HIS A 149 -19.45 8.15 -2.17
CA HIS A 149 -20.46 9.14 -2.58
C HIS A 149 -21.81 8.96 -1.87
N ILE A 150 -22.08 7.77 -1.35
CA ILE A 150 -23.33 7.50 -0.63
C ILE A 150 -23.27 8.14 0.76
N LEU A 151 -22.10 8.18 1.41
CA LEU A 151 -21.96 8.74 2.77
C LEU A 151 -22.08 10.28 2.78
N GLU A 152 -21.56 10.97 1.76
CA GLU A 152 -21.67 12.44 1.65
C GLU A 152 -23.12 12.92 1.44
N ALA A 153 -23.95 12.15 0.73
CA ALA A 153 -25.36 12.46 0.57
C ALA A 153 -26.18 12.24 1.86
N PHE A 154 -25.65 11.45 2.80
CA PHE A 154 -26.29 11.16 4.09
C PHE A 154 -25.73 11.98 5.26
N GLY A 155 -24.76 12.87 5.04
CA GLY A 155 -24.38 13.89 6.02
C GLY A 155 -23.99 13.32 7.40
N LEU A 156 -23.16 12.27 7.41
CA LEU A 156 -22.39 11.83 8.58
C LEU A 156 -20.90 11.88 8.27
#